data_AF-A0A4R8DVG0-F1
#
_entry.id   AF-A0A4R8DVG0-F1
#
_cell.length_a   1.000
_cell.length_b   1.000
_cell.length_c   1.000
_cell.angle_alpha   90.00
_cell.angle_beta   90.00
_cell.angle_gamma   90.00
#
_symmetry.space_group_name_H-M   'P 1'
#
loop_
_entity.id
_entity.type
_entity.pdbx_description
1 polymer ?
#
loop_
_entity_poly.entity_id
_entity_poly.type
_entity_poly.pdbx_seq_one_letter_code
_entity_poly.pdbx_strand_id
1 'polypeptide(L)'
;MDQNKKRVKTPIEPEDQLVKLGARIKALRIKAGYASYETFAYEHGLPRAQYGRYEQGKDLRFSSLVRVLAAFDISASDFFSEGFE
;
A
#
# COMPACT_ATOMS: atom_id res chain seq x y z
N MET A 1 27.00 -18.38 8.18
CA MET A 1 27.54 -17.03 8.00
C MET A 1 26.71 -16.11 8.86
N ASP A 2 27.35 -15.63 9.91
CA ASP A 2 26.77 -14.82 10.97
C ASP A 2 26.46 -13.42 10.44
N GLN A 3 25.23 -12.97 10.67
CA GLN A 3 24.88 -11.55 10.72
C GLN A 3 23.82 -11.41 11.81
N ASN A 4 24.26 -11.52 13.06
CA ASN A 4 23.64 -10.85 14.19
C ASN A 4 23.58 -9.33 13.91
N LYS A 5 22.64 -8.92 13.05
CA LYS A 5 22.38 -7.51 12.74
C LYS A 5 21.61 -6.95 13.93
N LYS A 6 22.26 -6.13 14.75
CA LYS A 6 21.57 -5.32 15.76
C LYS A 6 20.45 -4.54 15.04
N ARG A 7 19.20 -4.98 15.19
CA ARG A 7 18.05 -4.23 14.70
C ARG A 7 18.08 -2.87 15.40
N VAL A 8 18.01 -1.80 14.63
CA VAL A 8 17.76 -0.46 15.18
C VAL A 8 16.47 -0.58 15.99
N LYS A 9 16.49 -0.19 17.26
CA LYS A 9 15.25 -0.01 18.03
C LYS A 9 14.53 1.16 17.40
N THR A 10 13.55 0.87 16.55
CA THR A 10 12.79 1.90 15.85
C THR A 10 11.54 2.17 16.67
N PRO A 11 11.16 3.45 16.90
CA PRO A 11 9.88 3.77 17.52
C PRO A 11 8.67 3.36 16.67
N ILE A 12 8.91 3.01 15.41
CA ILE A 12 7.91 2.70 14.39
C ILE A 12 8.15 1.28 13.92
N GLU A 13 7.18 0.40 14.14
CA GLU A 13 7.23 -0.99 13.68
C GLU A 13 6.86 -1.06 12.18
N PRO A 14 7.73 -1.62 11.32
CA PRO A 14 7.48 -1.69 9.88
C PRO A 14 6.19 -2.44 9.52
N GLU A 15 5.89 -3.53 10.23
CA GLU A 15 4.70 -4.35 9.99
C GLU A 15 3.41 -3.55 10.22
N ASP A 16 3.37 -2.70 11.25
CA ASP A 16 2.23 -1.83 11.54
C ASP A 16 2.04 -0.78 10.44
N GLN A 17 3.14 -0.21 9.94
CA GLN A 17 3.09 0.75 8.83
C GLN A 17 2.61 0.10 7.53
N LEU A 18 3.00 -1.15 7.27
CA LEU A 18 2.53 -1.89 6.11
C LEU A 18 1.03 -2.22 6.20
N VAL A 19 0.53 -2.55 7.40
CA VAL A 19 -0.91 -2.75 7.62
C VAL A 19 -1.69 -1.45 7.36
N LYS A 20 -1.23 -0.32 7.90
CA LYS A 20 -1.81 1.02 7.65
C LYS A 20 -1.81 1.37 6.16
N LEU A 21 -0.69 1.13 5.49
CA LEU A 21 -0.52 1.34 4.06
C LEU A 21 -1.52 0.52 3.22
N GLY A 22 -1.67 -0.76 3.52
CA GLY A 22 -2.63 -1.63 2.84
C GLY A 22 -4.08 -1.24 3.10
N ALA A 23 -4.40 -0.87 4.35
CA ALA A 23 -5.72 -0.37 4.71
C ALA A 23 -6.06 0.94 3.96
N ARG A 24 -5.10 1.85 3.82
CA ARG A 24 -5.26 3.10 3.06
C ARG A 24 -5.57 2.84 1.59
N ILE A 25 -4.82 1.95 0.93
CA ILE A 25 -5.05 1.55 -0.47
C ILE A 25 -6.45 0.95 -0.64
N LYS A 26 -6.84 0.05 0.26
CA LYS A 26 -8.17 -0.59 0.25
C LYS A 26 -9.31 0.42 0.43
N ALA A 27 -9.15 1.38 1.34
CA ALA A 27 -10.14 2.42 1.57
C ALA A 27 -10.36 3.28 0.32
N LEU A 28 -9.28 3.65 -0.39
CA LEU A 28 -9.36 4.40 -1.65
C LEU A 28 -10.11 3.62 -2.73
N ARG A 29 -9.82 2.32 -2.88
CA ARG A 29 -10.56 1.46 -3.81
C ARG A 29 -12.06 1.44 -3.52
N ILE A 30 -12.43 1.26 -2.25
CA ILE A 30 -13.84 1.22 -1.84
C ILE A 30 -14.51 2.59 -2.11
N LYS A 31 -13.82 3.69 -1.80
CA LYS A 31 -14.28 5.06 -2.07
C LYS A 31 -14.46 5.31 -3.58
N ALA A 32 -13.63 4.71 -4.42
CA ALA A 32 -13.75 4.74 -5.87
C ALA A 32 -14.89 3.85 -6.41
N GLY A 33 -15.66 3.16 -5.55
CA GLY A 33 -16.83 2.38 -5.95
C GLY A 33 -16.55 0.92 -6.29
N TYR A 34 -15.31 0.45 -6.09
CA TYR A 34 -14.92 -0.92 -6.43
C TYR A 34 -15.06 -1.86 -5.24
N ALA A 35 -15.96 -2.84 -5.34
CA ALA A 35 -16.09 -3.90 -4.34
C ALA A 35 -14.94 -4.93 -4.41
N SER A 36 -14.42 -5.18 -5.62
CA SER A 36 -13.36 -6.15 -5.90
C SER A 36 -12.04 -5.46 -6.23
N TYR A 37 -10.95 -5.90 -5.58
CA TYR A 37 -9.59 -5.46 -5.91
C TYR A 37 -9.15 -5.94 -7.29
N GLU A 38 -9.69 -7.06 -7.78
CA GLU A 38 -9.34 -7.59 -9.10
C GLU A 38 -9.90 -6.72 -10.22
N THR A 39 -11.14 -6.24 -10.04
CA THR A 39 -11.80 -5.33 -10.98
C THR A 39 -11.04 -4.01 -11.05
N PHE A 40 -10.76 -3.39 -9.90
CA PHE A 40 -9.97 -2.15 -9.84
C PHE A 40 -8.61 -2.32 -10.53
N ALA A 41 -7.86 -3.37 -10.15
CA ALA A 41 -6.54 -3.59 -10.72
C ALA A 41 -6.60 -3.85 -12.24
N TYR A 42 -7.60 -4.58 -12.74
CA TYR A 42 -7.77 -4.81 -14.17
C TYR A 42 -8.04 -3.51 -14.95
N GLU A 43 -8.99 -2.71 -14.49
CA GLU A 43 -9.39 -1.47 -15.17
C GLU A 43 -8.28 -0.42 -15.19
N HIS A 44 -7.47 -0.35 -14.13
CA HIS A 44 -6.35 0.58 -14.03
C HIS A 44 -5.00 -0.02 -14.51
N GLY A 45 -5.00 -1.19 -15.15
CA GLY A 45 -3.79 -1.80 -15.72
C GLY A 45 -2.74 -2.22 -14.69
N LEU A 46 -3.15 -2.49 -13.45
CA LEU A 46 -2.28 -2.95 -12.36
C LEU A 46 -2.21 -4.48 -12.31
N PRO A 47 -1.06 -5.08 -11.91
CA PRO A 47 -0.98 -6.52 -11.71
C PRO A 47 -1.88 -6.97 -10.54
N ARG A 48 -3.03 -7.60 -10.85
CA ARG A 48 -4.06 -8.06 -9.90
C ARG A 48 -3.50 -8.75 -8.65
N ALA A 49 -2.60 -9.71 -8.84
CA ALA A 49 -1.99 -10.46 -7.74
C ALA A 49 -1.10 -9.61 -6.83
N GLN A 50 -0.42 -8.60 -7.37
CA GLN A 50 0.37 -7.67 -6.54
C GLN A 50 -0.54 -6.67 -5.82
N TYR A 51 -1.53 -6.15 -6.52
CA TYR A 51 -2.49 -5.21 -5.95
C TYR A 51 -3.22 -5.79 -4.73
N GLY A 52 -3.69 -7.05 -4.83
CA GLY A 52 -4.28 -7.76 -3.70
C GLY A 52 -3.31 -7.94 -2.52
N ARG A 53 -2.01 -8.15 -2.78
CA ARG A 53 -1.00 -8.22 -1.70
C ARG A 53 -0.79 -6.88 -1.01
N TYR A 54 -0.88 -5.77 -1.75
CA TYR A 54 -0.75 -4.43 -1.16
C TYR A 54 -1.88 -4.17 -0.16
N GLU A 55 -3.13 -4.48 -0.51
CA GLU A 55 -4.27 -4.35 0.43
C GLU A 55 -4.17 -5.25 1.67
N GLN A 56 -3.36 -6.31 1.61
CA GLN A 56 -3.08 -7.21 2.73
C GLN A 56 -1.89 -6.75 3.61
N GLY A 57 -1.32 -5.57 3.33
CA GLY A 57 -0.17 -5.06 4.05
C GLY A 57 1.13 -5.81 3.75
N LYS A 58 1.27 -6.35 2.53
CA LYS A 58 2.58 -6.83 2.06
C LYS A 58 3.40 -5.65 1.57
N ASP A 59 4.71 -5.77 1.74
CA ASP A 59 5.66 -4.76 1.33
C ASP A 59 5.56 -4.44 -0.17
N LEU A 60 5.81 -3.18 -0.52
CA LEU A 60 5.81 -2.69 -1.88
C LEU A 60 6.92 -1.70 -2.15
N ARG A 61 7.43 -1.75 -3.38
CA ARG A 61 8.40 -0.76 -3.85
C ARG A 61 7.71 0.60 -3.98
N PHE A 62 8.42 1.68 -3.68
CA PHE A 62 7.87 3.03 -3.83
C PHE A 62 7.41 3.33 -5.27
N SER A 63 8.09 2.81 -6.29
CA SER A 63 7.64 2.93 -7.68
C SER A 63 6.30 2.22 -7.95
N SER A 64 6.01 1.12 -7.24
CA SER A 64 4.69 0.49 -7.27
C SER A 64 3.65 1.37 -6.60
N LEU A 65 3.99 2.01 -5.47
CA LEU A 65 3.09 2.95 -4.80
C LEU A 65 2.72 4.08 -5.75
N VAL A 66 3.69 4.72 -6.40
CA VAL A 66 3.44 5.82 -7.36
C VAL A 66 2.45 5.42 -8.46
N ARG A 67 2.52 4.18 -8.97
CA ARG A 67 1.55 3.67 -9.96
C ARG A 67 0.15 3.51 -9.38
N VAL A 68 0.05 3.06 -8.13
CA VAL A 68 -1.23 2.96 -7.41
C VAL A 68 -1.82 4.35 -7.19
N LEU A 69 -1.01 5.33 -6.77
CA LEU A 69 -1.47 6.71 -6.58
C LEU A 69 -1.97 7.33 -7.89
N ALA A 70 -1.25 7.10 -9.00
CA ALA A 70 -1.68 7.53 -10.32
C ALA A 70 -3.01 6.90 -10.76
N ALA A 71 -3.26 5.63 -10.40
CA ALA A 71 -4.55 4.99 -10.67
C ALA A 71 -5.72 5.63 -9.91
N PHE A 72 -5.44 6.26 -8.76
CA PHE A 72 -6.42 6.99 -7.97
C PHE A 72 -6.48 8.50 -8.28
N ASP A 73 -5.62 9.01 -9.17
CA ASP A 73 -5.46 10.44 -9.47
C ASP A 73 -5.23 11.30 -8.20
N ILE A 74 -4.37 10.81 -7.29
CA ILE A 74 -4.02 11.52 -6.05
C ILE A 74 -2.50 11.71 -5.91
N SER A 75 -2.11 12.75 -5.17
CA SER A 75 -0.71 12.98 -4.82
C SER A 75 -0.24 12.10 -3.66
N ALA A 76 1.08 11.98 -3.48
CA ALA A 76 1.64 11.31 -2.31
C ALA A 76 1.29 12.04 -1.01
N SER A 77 1.24 13.38 -1.00
CA SER A 77 0.85 14.14 0.19
C SER A 77 -0.59 13.84 0.62
N ASP A 78 -1.53 13.77 -0.32
CA ASP A 78 -2.94 13.45 -0.01
C ASP A 78 -3.11 11.99 0.42
N PHE A 79 -2.26 11.10 -0.11
CA PHE A 79 -2.27 9.72 0.31
C PHE A 79 -1.86 9.55 1.78
N PHE A 80 -0.78 10.23 2.19
CA PHE A 80 -0.20 10.13 3.53
C PHE A 80 -0.80 11.10 4.57
N SER A 81 -1.74 11.97 4.18
CA SER A 81 -2.36 12.93 5.10
C SER A 81 -3.33 12.29 6.11
N GLU A 82 -3.71 11.03 5.93
CA GLU A 82 -4.62 10.31 6.83
C GLU A 82 -4.38 8.79 6.79
N GLY A 83 -4.85 8.07 7.81
CA GLY A 83 -4.76 6.60 7.88
C GLY A 83 -3.45 6.04 8.44
N PHE A 84 -2.56 6.91 8.95
CA PHE A 84 -1.26 6.53 9.51
C PHE A 84 -1.10 6.80 11.03
N GLU A 85 -2.17 7.18 11.73
CA GLU A 85 -2.24 7.40 13.19
C GLU A 85 -1.79 6.18 14.01
#